data_AF-A0A2E6PS93-F1
#
_entry.id   AF-A0A2E6PS93-F1
#
_cell.length_a   1.000
_cell.length_b   1.000
_cell.length_c   1.000
_cell.angle_alpha   90.00
_cell.angle_beta   90.00
_cell.angle_gamma   90.00
#
_symmetry.space_group_name_H-M   'P 1'
#
loop_
_entity.id
_entity.type
_entity.pdbx_description
1 polymer ?
#
loop_
_entity_poly.entity_id
_entity_poly.type
_entity_poly.pdbx_seq_one_letter_code
_entity_poly.pdbx_strand_id
1 'polypeptide(L)'
;MVDKIVFTYKFTNLPNIDVLRDECKIWLMTILDKYDPNKGSKAFSYFSVITKNWFIHKVKKQQKQNRTEVNIDNIAKNYEEKYLSTEESYLSERETTEFWKMFYQELKSWDTSLMKENDLKVYKAICVLFDSKDDIDIFNKKAIYLYLRELTGLNTKQVVNSLKKFKTKYYAFSNNWKNGKI
;
A
#
# COMPACT_ATOMS: atom_id res chain seq x y z
N MET A 1 19.45 -27.30 -20.07
CA MET A 1 19.14 -25.88 -20.31
C MET A 1 18.37 -25.26 -19.15
N VAL A 2 17.18 -25.77 -18.83
CA VAL A 2 16.35 -25.34 -17.70
C VAL A 2 17.14 -25.30 -16.39
N ASP A 3 17.89 -26.36 -16.09
CA ASP A 3 18.71 -26.44 -14.87
C ASP A 3 19.75 -25.32 -14.77
N LYS A 4 20.44 -25.03 -15.89
CA LYS A 4 21.43 -23.95 -15.93
C LYS A 4 20.78 -22.59 -15.64
N ILE A 5 19.56 -22.36 -16.11
CA ILE A 5 18.80 -21.12 -15.87
C ILE A 5 18.37 -21.03 -14.41
N VAL A 6 17.90 -22.13 -13.83
CA VAL A 6 17.52 -22.21 -12.40
C VAL A 6 18.69 -21.83 -11.50
N PHE A 7 19.88 -22.38 -11.74
CA PHE A 7 21.07 -22.07 -10.95
C PHE A 7 21.61 -20.66 -11.21
N THR A 8 21.65 -20.22 -12.48
CA THR A 8 22.18 -18.88 -12.84
C THR A 8 21.36 -17.75 -12.23
N TYR A 9 20.03 -17.88 -12.21
CA TYR A 9 19.13 -16.85 -11.67
C TYR A 9 18.68 -17.12 -10.23
N LYS A 10 19.29 -18.10 -9.55
CA LYS A 10 19.02 -18.45 -8.14
C LYS A 10 17.55 -18.76 -7.84
N PHE A 11 16.86 -19.44 -8.75
CA PHE A 11 15.48 -19.92 -8.52
C PHE A 11 15.40 -21.11 -7.55
N THR A 12 16.54 -21.59 -7.04
CA THR A 12 16.67 -22.67 -6.05
C THR A 12 15.93 -22.41 -4.73
N ASN A 13 15.64 -21.15 -4.41
CA ASN A 13 14.94 -20.77 -3.17
C ASN A 13 13.42 -20.96 -3.26
N LEU A 14 12.89 -21.38 -4.42
CA LEU A 14 11.47 -21.69 -4.55
C LEU A 14 11.16 -23.05 -3.91
N PRO A 15 10.05 -23.16 -3.15
CA PRO A 15 9.58 -24.45 -2.67
C PRO A 15 9.27 -25.36 -3.87
N ASN A 16 9.58 -26.65 -3.76
CA ASN A 16 9.34 -27.67 -4.79
C ASN A 16 10.05 -27.39 -6.13
N ILE A 17 11.26 -26.83 -6.10
CA ILE A 17 12.01 -26.48 -7.31
C ILE A 17 12.24 -27.67 -8.25
N ASP A 18 12.42 -28.89 -7.72
CA ASP A 18 12.63 -30.09 -8.54
C ASP A 18 11.39 -30.44 -9.37
N VAL A 19 10.20 -30.34 -8.79
CA VAL A 19 8.93 -30.52 -9.52
C VAL A 19 8.76 -29.42 -10.57
N LEU A 20 9.06 -28.17 -10.22
CA LEU A 20 8.94 -27.03 -11.15
C LEU A 20 9.91 -27.14 -12.34
N ARG A 21 11.09 -27.74 -12.14
CA ARG A 21 12.05 -28.00 -13.23
C ARG A 21 11.48 -28.98 -14.24
N ASP A 22 10.85 -30.05 -13.77
CA ASP A 22 10.28 -31.07 -14.66
C ASP A 22 8.99 -30.58 -15.33
N GLU A 23 8.13 -29.85 -14.61
CA GLU A 23 6.99 -29.14 -15.22
C GLU A 23 7.43 -28.20 -16.34
N CYS A 24 8.51 -27.44 -16.11
CA CYS A 24 9.02 -26.51 -17.10
C CYS A 24 9.53 -27.23 -18.37
N LYS A 25 10.19 -28.38 -18.23
CA LYS A 25 10.61 -29.20 -19.39
C LYS A 25 9.42 -29.70 -20.20
N ILE A 26 8.39 -30.22 -19.52
CA ILE A 26 7.15 -30.68 -20.18
C ILE A 26 6.47 -29.51 -20.89
N TRP A 27 6.35 -28.37 -20.22
CA TRP A 27 5.75 -27.17 -20.81
C TRP A 27 6.54 -26.63 -22.00
N LEU A 28 7.88 -26.69 -21.98
CA LEU A 28 8.69 -26.30 -23.12
C LEU A 28 8.39 -27.18 -24.34
N MET A 29 8.14 -28.48 -24.17
CA MET A 29 7.76 -29.35 -25.28
C MET A 29 6.44 -28.92 -25.94
N THR A 30 5.49 -28.39 -25.18
CA THR A 30 4.17 -27.98 -25.72
C THR A 30 4.19 -26.66 -26.48
N ILE A 31 5.30 -25.92 -26.44
CA ILE A 31 5.45 -24.64 -27.13
C ILE A 31 6.58 -24.67 -28.18
N LEU A 32 7.14 -25.85 -28.47
CA LEU A 32 8.20 -26.00 -29.46
C LEU A 32 7.75 -25.56 -30.85
N ASP A 33 6.50 -25.84 -31.19
CA ASP A 33 5.83 -25.48 -32.45
C ASP A 33 5.68 -23.96 -32.65
N LYS A 34 5.70 -23.19 -31.57
CA LYS A 34 5.59 -21.72 -31.62
C LYS A 34 6.89 -21.02 -32.02
N TYR A 35 8.01 -21.75 -32.07
CA TYR A 35 9.29 -21.20 -32.47
C TYR A 35 9.43 -21.17 -34.00
N ASP A 36 9.68 -19.99 -34.56
CA ASP A 36 9.89 -19.77 -35.98
C ASP A 36 11.37 -19.47 -36.27
N PRO A 37 12.09 -20.38 -36.97
CA PRO A 37 13.50 -20.17 -37.34
C PRO A 37 13.73 -18.94 -38.23
N ASN A 38 12.72 -18.49 -38.99
CA ASN A 38 12.86 -17.38 -39.94
C ASN A 38 12.91 -16.01 -39.26
N LYS A 39 12.56 -15.92 -37.96
CA LYS A 39 12.57 -14.67 -37.18
C LYS A 39 13.96 -14.26 -36.68
N GLY A 40 15.02 -14.96 -37.07
CA GLY A 40 16.42 -14.58 -36.80
C GLY A 40 16.90 -14.77 -35.36
N SER A 41 16.03 -15.14 -34.42
CA SER A 41 16.43 -15.46 -33.04
C SER A 41 16.88 -16.92 -32.94
N LYS A 42 18.08 -17.19 -32.39
CA LYS A 42 18.53 -18.56 -32.12
C LYS A 42 17.58 -19.26 -31.14
N ALA A 43 17.23 -20.53 -31.41
CA ALA A 43 16.33 -21.34 -30.58
C ALA A 43 16.73 -21.34 -29.09
N PHE A 44 18.01 -21.55 -28.80
CA PHE A 44 18.51 -21.53 -27.43
C PHE A 44 18.28 -20.17 -26.74
N SER A 45 18.48 -19.06 -27.44
CA SER A 45 18.23 -17.72 -26.87
C SER A 45 16.74 -17.49 -26.62
N TYR A 46 15.89 -17.87 -27.57
CA TYR A 46 14.43 -17.76 -27.48
C TYR A 46 13.88 -18.53 -26.28
N PHE A 47 14.17 -19.84 -26.20
CA PHE A 47 13.70 -20.68 -25.11
C PHE A 47 14.31 -20.29 -23.77
N SER A 48 15.52 -19.73 -23.72
CA SER A 48 16.12 -19.23 -22.47
C SER A 48 15.32 -18.09 -21.88
N VAL A 49 14.94 -17.11 -22.71
CA VAL A 49 14.15 -15.94 -22.28
C VAL A 49 12.79 -16.38 -21.76
N ILE A 50 12.12 -17.27 -22.48
CA ILE A 50 10.78 -17.74 -22.12
C ILE A 50 10.82 -18.61 -20.85
N THR A 51 11.81 -19.49 -20.72
CA THR A 51 12.03 -20.29 -19.49
C THR A 51 12.18 -19.38 -18.27
N LYS A 52 13.02 -18.34 -18.38
CA LYS A 52 13.18 -17.36 -17.29
C LYS A 52 11.86 -16.67 -16.94
N ASN A 53 11.11 -16.20 -17.94
CA ASN A 53 9.84 -15.54 -17.72
C ASN A 53 8.82 -16.47 -17.04
N TRP A 54 8.79 -17.75 -17.43
CA TRP A 54 7.93 -18.76 -16.82
C TRP A 54 8.19 -18.91 -15.32
N PHE A 55 9.46 -19.02 -14.90
CA PHE A 55 9.81 -19.07 -13.47
C PHE A 55 9.45 -17.79 -12.74
N ILE A 56 9.67 -16.61 -13.34
CA ILE A 56 9.26 -15.32 -12.76
C ILE A 56 7.75 -15.29 -12.49
N HIS A 57 6.94 -15.83 -13.41
CA HIS A 57 5.49 -15.92 -13.21
C HIS A 57 5.11 -16.86 -12.06
N LYS A 58 5.76 -18.03 -11.95
CA LYS A 58 5.54 -18.96 -10.83
C LYS A 58 5.89 -18.31 -9.48
N VAL A 59 7.02 -17.60 -9.40
CA VAL A 59 7.45 -16.85 -8.20
C VAL A 59 6.39 -15.81 -7.82
N LYS A 60 5.92 -15.00 -8.78
CA LYS A 60 4.91 -13.96 -8.53
C LYS A 60 3.58 -14.55 -8.07
N LYS A 61 3.17 -15.69 -8.63
CA LYS A 61 1.96 -16.41 -8.20
C LYS A 61 2.10 -16.87 -6.75
N GLN A 62 3.21 -17.51 -6.40
CA GLN A 62 3.47 -17.95 -5.03
C GLN A 62 3.52 -16.78 -4.04
N GLN A 63 4.18 -15.68 -4.38
CA GLN A 63 4.21 -14.49 -3.52
C GLN A 63 2.82 -13.89 -3.29
N LYS A 64 1.94 -13.94 -4.32
CA LYS A 64 0.55 -13.51 -4.17
C LYS A 64 -0.23 -14.45 -3.25
N GLN A 65 -0.04 -15.76 -3.40
CA GLN A 65 -0.65 -16.77 -2.53
C GLN A 65 -0.21 -16.59 -1.07
N ASN A 66 1.09 -16.50 -0.80
CA ASN A 66 1.61 -16.27 0.56
C ASN A 66 1.11 -14.97 1.22
N ARG A 67 0.71 -13.96 0.42
CA ARG A 67 0.12 -12.71 0.93
C ARG A 67 -1.38 -12.82 1.21
N THR A 68 -2.07 -13.71 0.52
CA THR A 68 -3.55 -13.82 0.55
C THR A 68 -4.02 -14.98 1.41
N GLU A 69 -3.22 -16.05 1.47
CA GLU A 69 -3.49 -17.28 2.20
C GLU A 69 -2.79 -17.20 3.56
N VAL A 70 -3.58 -17.26 4.64
CA VAL A 70 -3.08 -17.41 6.01
C VAL A 70 -3.22 -18.87 6.38
N ASN A 71 -2.16 -19.47 6.93
CA ASN A 71 -2.22 -20.84 7.43
C ASN A 71 -3.29 -20.94 8.52
N ILE A 72 -4.20 -21.91 8.41
CA ILE A 72 -5.32 -22.12 9.35
C ILE A 72 -4.80 -22.27 10.80
N ASP A 73 -3.65 -22.90 11.00
CA ASP A 73 -3.03 -23.05 12.31
C ASP A 73 -2.52 -21.71 12.89
N ASN A 74 -2.17 -20.75 12.04
CA ASN A 74 -1.82 -19.39 12.45
C ASN A 74 -3.04 -18.50 12.70
N ILE A 75 -4.24 -18.91 12.27
CA ILE A 75 -5.47 -18.15 12.58
C ILE A 75 -5.70 -18.17 14.09
N ALA A 76 -5.60 -19.34 14.73
CA ALA A 76 -5.77 -19.47 16.18
C ALA A 76 -4.78 -18.59 16.96
N LYS A 77 -3.49 -18.59 16.58
CA LYS A 77 -2.46 -17.72 17.17
C LYS A 77 -2.70 -16.23 16.94
N ASN A 78 -3.12 -15.81 15.74
CA ASN A 78 -3.43 -14.40 15.47
C ASN A 78 -4.63 -13.92 16.29
N TYR A 79 -5.63 -14.78 16.50
CA TYR A 79 -6.77 -14.48 17.37
C TYR A 79 -6.32 -14.43 18.84
N GLU A 80 -5.53 -15.40 19.31
CA GLU A 80 -4.95 -15.39 20.66
C GLU A 80 -4.08 -14.14 20.90
N GLU A 81 -3.15 -13.80 20.01
CA GLU A 81 -2.31 -12.59 20.09
C GLU A 81 -3.16 -11.31 20.15
N LYS A 82 -4.28 -11.25 19.40
CA LYS A 82 -5.20 -10.09 19.43
C LYS A 82 -5.95 -9.94 20.76
N TYR A 83 -6.16 -11.02 21.52
CA TYR A 83 -6.84 -10.96 22.83
C TYR A 83 -5.89 -11.03 24.03
N LEU A 84 -4.68 -11.56 23.87
CA LEU A 84 -3.62 -11.61 24.90
C LEU A 84 -2.71 -10.39 24.91
N SER A 85 -2.57 -9.70 23.76
CA SER A 85 -1.79 -8.46 23.66
C SER A 85 -2.72 -7.25 23.50
N THR A 86 -3.24 -6.75 24.62
CA THR A 86 -3.69 -5.35 24.66
C THR A 86 -2.45 -4.45 24.69
N GLU A 87 -1.80 -4.23 23.54
CA GLU A 87 -0.83 -3.12 23.43
C GLU A 87 -1.53 -1.77 23.59
N GLU A 88 -2.85 -1.69 23.35
CA GLU A 88 -3.67 -0.52 23.65
C GLU A 88 -4.08 -0.51 25.12
N SER A 89 -3.23 0.09 25.94
CA SER A 89 -3.58 0.48 27.30
C SER A 89 -4.65 1.58 27.27
N TYR A 90 -5.53 1.64 28.28
CA TYR A 90 -6.43 2.79 28.50
C TYR A 90 -5.72 4.14 28.37
N LEU A 91 -4.43 4.18 28.77
CA LEU A 91 -3.60 5.37 28.64
C LEU A 91 -3.34 5.78 27.19
N SER A 92 -3.09 4.84 26.27
CA SER A 92 -2.84 5.15 24.85
C SER A 92 -4.10 5.58 24.13
N GLU A 93 -5.25 4.97 24.45
CA GLU A 93 -6.56 5.41 23.93
C GLU A 93 -6.90 6.82 24.42
N ARG A 94 -6.66 7.10 25.70
CA ARG A 94 -6.89 8.43 26.28
C ARG A 94 -5.99 9.48 25.65
N GLU A 95 -4.69 9.21 25.54
CA GLU A 95 -3.74 10.14 24.91
C GLU A 95 -4.12 10.43 23.46
N THR A 96 -4.52 9.39 22.70
CA THR A 96 -4.96 9.54 21.31
C THR A 96 -6.24 10.38 21.23
N THR A 97 -7.20 10.15 22.12
CA THR A 97 -8.46 10.91 22.18
C THR A 97 -8.20 12.37 22.54
N GLU A 98 -7.36 12.63 23.54
CA GLU A 98 -6.97 13.97 23.98
C GLU A 98 -6.25 14.72 22.85
N PHE A 99 -5.31 14.06 22.17
CA PHE A 99 -4.60 14.63 21.03
C PHE A 99 -5.55 15.08 19.93
N TRP A 100 -6.48 14.23 19.50
CA TRP A 100 -7.41 14.56 18.41
C TRP A 100 -8.42 15.64 18.83
N LYS A 101 -8.86 15.63 20.08
CA LYS A 101 -9.74 16.68 20.63
C LYS A 101 -9.05 18.04 20.60
N MET A 102 -7.81 18.12 21.08
CA MET A 102 -7.03 19.36 21.08
C MET A 102 -6.67 19.80 19.66
N PHE A 103 -6.33 18.85 18.78
CA PHE A 103 -6.07 19.18 17.38
C PHE A 103 -7.30 19.76 16.69
N TYR A 104 -8.49 19.21 16.95
CA TYR A 104 -9.72 19.72 16.36
C TYR A 104 -10.10 21.13 16.89
N GLN A 105 -9.81 21.42 18.15
CA GLN A 105 -9.93 22.77 18.70
C GLN A 105 -8.97 23.76 18.03
N GLU A 106 -7.70 23.36 17.87
CA GLU A 106 -6.69 24.15 17.15
C GLU A 106 -7.06 24.34 15.67
N LEU A 107 -7.63 23.32 15.04
CA LEU A 107 -8.09 23.43 13.66
C LEU A 107 -9.18 24.50 13.54
N LYS A 108 -10.13 24.54 14.49
CA LYS A 108 -11.16 25.58 14.57
C LYS A 108 -10.64 26.96 14.96
N SER A 109 -9.48 27.05 15.62
CA SER A 109 -8.84 28.31 16.01
C SER A 109 -8.20 29.04 14.83
N TRP A 110 -7.96 28.34 13.70
CA TRP A 110 -7.30 28.93 12.54
C TRP A 110 -8.16 30.01 11.90
N ASP A 111 -7.61 31.22 11.86
CA ASP A 111 -8.26 32.38 11.28
C ASP A 111 -8.55 32.18 9.78
N THR A 112 -9.85 32.13 9.46
CA THR A 112 -10.37 31.97 8.10
C THR A 112 -10.31 33.25 7.29
N SER A 113 -10.15 34.42 7.91
CA SER A 113 -10.16 35.72 7.23
C SER A 113 -8.89 35.96 6.41
N LEU A 114 -7.76 35.36 6.82
CA LEU A 114 -6.47 35.42 6.12
C LEU A 114 -6.34 34.36 5.01
N MET A 115 -7.32 33.48 4.85
CA MET A 115 -7.26 32.39 3.88
C MET A 115 -7.68 32.85 2.49
N LYS A 116 -6.89 32.47 1.47
CA LYS A 116 -7.32 32.62 0.08
C LYS A 116 -8.55 31.75 -0.18
N GLU A 117 -9.38 32.11 -1.16
CA GLU A 117 -10.63 31.41 -1.46
C GLU A 117 -10.45 29.89 -1.63
N ASN A 118 -9.40 29.44 -2.32
CA ASN A 118 -9.09 28.02 -2.48
C ASN A 118 -8.68 27.35 -1.16
N ASP A 119 -7.89 28.05 -0.34
CA ASP A 119 -7.47 27.53 0.97
C ASP A 119 -8.68 27.42 1.91
N LEU A 120 -9.60 28.38 1.85
CA LEU A 120 -10.84 28.37 2.61
C LEU A 120 -11.76 27.21 2.22
N LYS A 121 -11.91 26.93 0.92
CA LYS A 121 -12.69 25.77 0.44
C LYS A 121 -12.08 24.47 0.96
N VAL A 122 -10.76 24.30 0.84
CA VAL A 122 -10.06 23.11 1.34
C VAL A 122 -10.17 22.99 2.86
N TYR A 123 -10.04 24.08 3.60
CA TYR A 123 -10.23 24.11 5.05
C TYR A 123 -11.63 23.62 5.45
N LYS A 124 -12.68 24.18 4.85
CA LYS A 124 -14.07 23.76 5.10
C LYS A 124 -14.27 22.28 4.80
N ALA A 125 -13.71 21.79 3.71
CA ALA A 125 -13.78 20.37 3.36
C ALA A 125 -13.06 19.48 4.39
N ILE A 126 -11.91 19.92 4.92
CA ILE A 126 -11.23 19.21 6.01
C ILE A 126 -12.13 19.16 7.25
N CYS A 127 -12.76 20.27 7.66
CA CYS A 127 -13.68 20.28 8.79
C CYS A 127 -14.82 19.27 8.62
N VAL A 128 -15.46 19.27 7.44
CA VAL A 128 -16.55 18.34 7.12
C VAL A 128 -16.07 16.88 7.21
N LEU A 129 -14.87 16.57 6.73
CA LEU A 129 -14.30 15.22 6.84
C LEU A 129 -13.99 14.81 8.28
N PHE A 130 -13.63 15.75 9.15
CA PHE A 130 -13.44 15.48 10.58
C PHE A 130 -14.78 15.24 11.29
N ASP A 131 -15.83 15.98 10.92
CA ASP A 131 -17.17 15.84 11.51
C ASP A 131 -17.85 14.53 11.07
N SER A 132 -17.64 14.13 9.81
CA SER A 132 -18.15 12.88 9.24
C SER A 132 -17.16 11.72 9.35
N LYS A 133 -16.16 11.81 10.25
CA LYS A 133 -15.08 10.79 10.34
C LYS A 133 -15.63 9.37 10.56
N ASP A 134 -16.75 9.24 11.26
CA ASP A 134 -17.37 7.95 11.59
C ASP A 134 -18.20 7.37 10.43
N ASP A 135 -18.52 8.19 9.42
CA ASP A 135 -19.24 7.78 8.20
C ASP A 135 -18.28 7.39 7.04
N ILE A 136 -16.96 7.52 7.24
CA ILE A 136 -15.96 7.20 6.22
C ILE A 136 -15.62 5.71 6.26
N ASP A 137 -16.23 4.94 5.36
CA ASP A 137 -15.97 3.49 5.26
C ASP A 137 -14.55 3.14 4.79
N ILE A 138 -13.92 4.00 3.98
CA ILE A 138 -12.64 3.70 3.30
C ILE A 138 -11.59 4.77 3.58
N PHE A 139 -10.68 4.50 4.53
CA PHE A 139 -9.51 5.32 4.84
C PHE A 139 -8.33 5.10 3.87
N ASN A 140 -8.59 5.10 2.56
CA ASN A 140 -7.54 5.06 1.55
C ASN A 140 -7.10 6.49 1.21
N LYS A 141 -5.79 6.76 1.21
CA LYS A 141 -5.21 8.05 0.80
C LYS A 141 -5.85 8.59 -0.49
N LYS A 142 -6.01 7.76 -1.53
CA LYS A 142 -6.63 8.19 -2.79
C LYS A 142 -8.12 8.54 -2.65
N ALA A 143 -8.86 7.81 -1.82
CA ALA A 143 -10.27 8.06 -1.55
C ALA A 143 -10.47 9.38 -0.79
N ILE A 144 -9.64 9.66 0.22
CA ILE A 144 -9.68 10.94 0.95
C ILE A 144 -9.39 12.11 0.02
N TYR A 145 -8.40 11.97 -0.89
CA TYR A 145 -8.16 12.99 -1.92
C TYR A 145 -9.35 13.17 -2.87
N LEU A 146 -10.08 12.10 -3.18
CA LEU A 146 -11.29 12.17 -4.01
C LEU A 146 -12.41 12.93 -3.26
N TYR A 147 -12.67 12.61 -1.99
CA TYR A 147 -13.66 13.31 -1.18
C TYR A 147 -13.35 14.80 -1.02
N LEU A 148 -12.09 15.15 -0.73
CA LEU A 148 -11.66 16.55 -0.69
C LEU A 148 -11.91 17.25 -2.03
N ARG A 149 -11.71 16.56 -3.14
CA ARG A 149 -11.92 17.11 -4.47
C ARG A 149 -13.40 17.34 -4.76
N GLU A 150 -14.24 16.38 -4.39
CA GLU A 150 -15.70 16.45 -4.57
C GLU A 150 -16.32 17.56 -3.71
N LEU A 151 -15.88 17.68 -2.45
CA LEU A 151 -16.36 18.73 -1.54
C LEU A 151 -15.92 20.14 -1.96
N THR A 152 -14.75 20.28 -2.60
CA THR A 152 -14.18 21.60 -2.92
C THR A 152 -14.39 22.03 -4.37
N GLY A 153 -14.64 21.09 -5.29
CA GLY A 153 -14.67 21.33 -6.73
C GLY A 153 -13.31 21.75 -7.33
N LEU A 154 -12.22 21.64 -6.58
CA LEU A 154 -10.88 22.07 -7.02
C LEU A 154 -10.14 20.96 -7.75
N ASN A 155 -9.11 21.30 -8.52
CA ASN A 155 -8.25 20.29 -9.12
C ASN A 155 -7.23 19.72 -8.11
N THR A 156 -6.66 18.55 -8.41
CA THR A 156 -5.71 17.86 -7.52
C THR A 156 -4.52 18.74 -7.13
N LYS A 157 -4.01 19.58 -8.05
CA LYS A 157 -2.86 20.45 -7.80
C LYS A 157 -3.20 21.56 -6.80
N GLN A 158 -4.38 22.16 -6.92
CA GLN A 158 -4.88 23.19 -6.01
C GLN A 158 -5.08 22.62 -4.61
N VAL A 159 -5.75 21.47 -4.50
CA VAL A 159 -5.96 20.77 -3.22
C VAL A 159 -4.62 20.44 -2.55
N VAL A 160 -3.66 19.86 -3.30
CA VAL A 160 -2.33 19.51 -2.77
C VAL A 160 -1.57 20.76 -2.30
N ASN A 161 -1.66 21.87 -3.03
CA ASN A 161 -0.98 23.11 -2.65
C ASN A 161 -1.53 23.70 -1.35
N SER A 162 -2.85 23.72 -1.18
CA SER A 162 -3.50 24.17 0.06
C SER A 162 -3.21 23.20 1.22
N LEU A 163 -3.29 21.89 0.99
CA LEU A 163 -2.94 20.87 1.98
C LEU A 163 -1.50 20.99 2.46
N LYS A 164 -0.54 21.36 1.59
CA LYS A 164 0.85 21.55 2.01
C LYS A 164 0.97 22.64 3.09
N LYS A 165 0.16 23.69 3.04
CA LYS A 165 0.14 24.76 4.06
C LYS A 165 -0.45 24.26 5.37
N PHE A 166 -1.59 23.57 5.33
CA PHE A 166 -2.22 23.00 6.52
C PHE A 166 -1.35 21.92 7.16
N LYS A 167 -0.61 21.15 6.34
CA LYS A 167 0.36 20.17 6.81
C LYS A 167 1.46 20.79 7.66
N THR A 168 1.96 21.97 7.27
CA THR A 168 2.95 22.72 8.08
C THR A 168 2.37 23.10 9.45
N LYS A 169 1.13 23.60 9.49
CA LYS A 169 0.45 23.93 10.74
C LYS A 169 0.22 22.70 11.64
N TYR A 170 -0.21 21.58 11.05
CA TYR A 170 -0.34 20.31 11.75
C TYR A 170 0.98 19.85 12.38
N TYR A 171 2.10 19.93 11.64
CA TYR A 171 3.41 19.57 12.19
C TYR A 171 3.84 20.50 13.33
N ALA A 172 3.54 21.79 13.25
CA ALA A 172 3.79 22.73 14.35
C ALA A 172 3.00 22.33 15.60
N PHE A 173 1.70 22.05 15.47
CA PHE A 173 0.86 21.56 16.57
C PHE A 173 1.40 20.24 17.14
N SER A 174 1.66 19.25 16.29
CA SER A 174 2.14 17.92 16.72
C SER A 174 3.49 17.99 17.44
N ASN A 175 4.39 18.86 17.00
CA ASN A 175 5.65 19.10 17.69
C ASN A 175 5.43 19.80 19.05
N ASN A 176 4.50 20.75 19.14
CA ASN A 176 4.19 21.41 20.40
C ASN A 176 3.59 20.45 21.43
N TRP A 177 2.66 19.58 21.00
CA TRP A 177 2.08 18.51 21.82
C TRP A 177 3.16 17.56 22.35
N LYS A 178 4.04 17.05 21.47
CA LYS A 178 5.15 16.16 21.87
C LYS A 178 6.13 16.80 22.85
N ASN A 179 6.26 18.12 22.81
CA ASN A 179 7.14 18.88 23.70
C ASN A 179 6.41 19.36 24.97
N GLY A 180 5.15 18.99 25.19
CA GLY A 180 4.36 19.38 26.36
C GLY A 180 4.07 20.89 26.45
N LYS A 181 4.09 21.61 25.32
CA LYS A 181 3.80 23.06 25.27
C LYS A 181 2.31 23.38 25.17
N ILE A 182 1.49 22.36 24.91
CA ILE A 182 0.03 22.38 24.76
C ILE A 182 -0.49 21.13 25.45
#